data_AF-A0A8T6P276-F1
#
_entry.id   AF-A0A8T6P276-F1
#
_cell.length_a   1.000
_cell.length_b   1.000
_cell.length_c   1.000
_cell.angle_alpha   90.00
_cell.angle_beta   90.00
_cell.angle_gamma   90.00
#
_symmetry.space_group_name_H-M   'P 1'
#
loop_
_entity.id
_entity.type
_entity.pdbx_description
1 polymer ?
#
loop_
_entity_poly.entity_id
_entity_poly.type
_entity_poly.pdbx_seq_one_letter_code
_entity_poly.pdbx_strand_id
1 'polypeptide(L)'
;IVERLLKQVWPSGHILTLEDSQIKVKRRSGEQAEIVWNQHVNALAWHFEIRKVRTRVPRGWYCVALQLNQDDESLALYTLIKPDEAQALPLWQHFEQLISRKRPPRKAGDDGPTLKEVTAQEQLWIAEKERWEVGLEMTPEDFAALLQVLAKRDLHWLSRAAST
;
A
#
# COMPACT_ATOMS: atom_id res chain seq x y z
N ILE A 1 -11.20 21.76 -17.93
CA ILE A 1 -10.94 20.67 -16.95
C ILE A 1 -10.75 19.40 -17.77
N VAL A 2 -9.80 18.52 -17.42
CA VAL A 2 -9.53 17.29 -18.17
C VAL A 2 -9.78 16.11 -17.23
N GLU A 3 -10.93 15.47 -17.38
CA GLU A 3 -11.26 14.22 -16.68
C GLU A 3 -10.28 13.14 -17.13
N ARG A 4 -9.52 12.54 -16.20
CA ARG A 4 -8.57 11.47 -16.51
C ARG A 4 -9.01 10.15 -15.88
N LEU A 5 -10.13 9.65 -16.38
CA LEU A 5 -10.76 8.39 -15.96
C LEU A 5 -9.83 7.21 -16.24
N LEU A 6 -9.16 6.71 -15.20
CA LEU A 6 -8.23 5.58 -15.27
C LEU A 6 -9.02 4.30 -15.00
N LYS A 7 -9.46 3.64 -16.07
CA LYS A 7 -10.22 2.38 -16.02
C LYS A 7 -9.36 1.23 -16.53
N GLN A 8 -9.03 0.29 -15.65
CA GLN A 8 -8.12 -0.81 -15.96
C GLN A 8 -8.72 -2.17 -15.58
N VAL A 9 -8.52 -3.14 -16.48
CA VAL A 9 -8.94 -4.54 -16.32
C VAL A 9 -7.70 -5.39 -16.10
N TRP A 10 -7.59 -5.97 -14.91
CA TRP A 10 -6.43 -6.76 -14.52
C TRP A 10 -6.57 -8.23 -14.94
N PRO A 11 -5.48 -8.96 -15.28
CA PRO A 11 -5.54 -10.39 -15.62
C PRO A 11 -6.11 -11.29 -14.51
N SER A 12 -6.19 -10.79 -13.28
CA SER A 12 -6.86 -11.42 -12.14
C SER A 12 -8.40 -11.39 -12.20
N GLY A 13 -8.99 -10.72 -13.20
CA GLY A 13 -10.45 -10.51 -13.32
C GLY A 13 -10.98 -9.35 -12.48
N HIS A 14 -10.10 -8.52 -11.92
CA HIS A 14 -10.46 -7.32 -11.16
C HIS A 14 -10.55 -6.11 -12.09
N ILE A 15 -11.50 -5.21 -11.83
CA ILE A 15 -11.59 -3.92 -12.52
C ILE A 15 -11.41 -2.82 -11.49
N LEU A 16 -10.36 -2.01 -11.68
CA LEU A 16 -10.14 -0.79 -10.91
C LEU A 16 -10.53 0.40 -11.79
N THR A 17 -11.39 1.27 -11.27
CA THR A 17 -11.78 2.53 -11.90
C THR A 17 -11.42 3.65 -10.95
N LEU A 18 -10.56 4.56 -11.40
CA LEU A 18 -10.11 5.73 -10.66
C LEU A 18 -10.76 6.97 -11.26
N GLU A 19 -11.56 7.65 -10.45
CA GLU A 19 -12.37 8.80 -10.80
C GLU A 19 -12.01 10.00 -9.91
N ASP A 20 -12.39 11.21 -10.35
CA ASP A 20 -12.04 12.43 -9.62
C ASP A 20 -12.72 12.53 -8.24
N SER A 21 -13.86 11.83 -8.04
CA SER A 21 -14.59 11.76 -6.75
C SER A 21 -14.36 10.47 -5.93
N GLN A 22 -13.98 9.34 -6.55
CA GLN A 22 -13.82 8.06 -5.85
C GLN A 22 -12.81 7.10 -6.53
N ILE A 23 -12.45 6.02 -5.84
CA ILE A 23 -11.94 4.78 -6.47
C ILE A 23 -13.01 3.69 -6.35
N LYS A 24 -13.10 2.85 -7.37
CA LYS A 24 -14.00 1.70 -7.42
C LYS A 24 -13.24 0.45 -7.82
N VAL A 25 -13.31 -0.59 -7.00
CA VAL A 25 -12.73 -1.90 -7.30
C VAL A 25 -13.82 -2.96 -7.31
N LYS A 26 -14.10 -3.48 -8.50
CA LYS A 26 -14.95 -4.66 -8.68
C LYS A 26 -14.08 -5.91 -8.68
N ARG A 27 -14.28 -6.77 -7.68
CA ARG A 27 -13.57 -8.04 -7.53
C ARG A 27 -14.24 -9.13 -8.37
N ARG A 28 -13.50 -10.19 -8.70
CA ARG A 28 -14.02 -11.32 -9.50
C ARG A 28 -15.19 -12.07 -8.81
N SER A 29 -15.29 -11.97 -7.49
CA SER A 29 -16.41 -12.45 -6.67
C SER A 29 -17.74 -11.74 -6.93
N GLY A 30 -17.73 -10.58 -7.60
CA GLY A 30 -18.89 -9.69 -7.74
C GLY A 30 -19.00 -8.64 -6.62
N GLU A 31 -18.26 -8.84 -5.54
CA GLU A 31 -17.97 -7.87 -4.47
C GLU A 31 -17.38 -6.59 -5.06
N GLN A 32 -17.77 -5.45 -4.49
CA GLN A 32 -17.35 -4.12 -4.91
C GLN A 32 -16.94 -3.32 -3.69
N ALA A 33 -15.77 -2.70 -3.75
CA ALA A 33 -15.27 -1.76 -2.74
C ALA A 33 -15.20 -0.35 -3.36
N GLU A 34 -15.57 0.67 -2.58
CA GLU A 34 -15.60 2.07 -2.99
C GLU A 34 -14.98 2.95 -1.89
N ILE A 35 -14.04 3.82 -2.27
CA ILE A 35 -13.48 4.85 -1.38
C ILE A 35 -13.74 6.22 -2.00
N VAL A 36 -14.51 7.07 -1.32
CA VAL A 36 -14.92 8.40 -1.81
C VAL A 36 -14.01 9.48 -1.23
N TRP A 37 -13.46 10.34 -2.08
CA TRP A 37 -12.40 11.29 -1.74
C TRP A 37 -12.86 12.55 -0.99
N ASN A 38 -14.17 12.79 -0.89
CA ASN A 38 -14.75 13.89 -0.10
C ASN A 38 -15.08 13.48 1.35
N GLN A 39 -14.85 12.22 1.72
CA GLN A 39 -15.00 11.67 3.06
C GLN A 39 -13.63 11.38 3.68
N HIS A 40 -13.58 11.12 4.98
CA HIS A 40 -12.33 10.81 5.69
C HIS A 40 -11.79 9.42 5.28
N VAL A 41 -10.86 9.39 4.32
CA VAL A 41 -10.08 8.19 4.01
C VAL A 41 -9.06 7.95 5.13
N ASN A 42 -9.22 6.88 5.90
CA ASN A 42 -8.16 6.35 6.74
C ASN A 42 -7.16 5.58 5.88
N ALA A 43 -5.87 5.88 6.15
CA ALA A 43 -3.18 5.66 5.19
C ALA A 43 -2.02 4.70 5.70
N LEU A 44 -2.03 3.41 5.32
CA LEU A 44 -0.91 2.49 5.56
C LEU A 44 -0.19 2.30 4.24
N ALA A 45 0.98 2.91 4.12
CA ALA A 45 1.92 2.72 3.03
C ALA A 45 3.12 1.93 3.58
N TRP A 46 3.42 0.75 3.04
CA TRP A 46 4.53 -0.09 3.51
C TRP A 46 5.28 -0.80 2.39
N HIS A 47 6.52 -1.18 2.67
CA HIS A 47 7.34 -1.95 1.73
C HIS A 47 8.18 -3.03 2.40
N PHE A 48 8.54 -4.08 1.67
CA PHE A 48 9.51 -5.09 2.12
C PHE A 48 10.26 -5.78 0.97
N GLU A 49 11.46 -6.25 1.29
CA GLU A 49 12.33 -6.99 0.37
C GLU A 49 11.84 -8.44 0.16
N ILE A 50 11.68 -8.83 -1.10
CA ILE A 50 11.30 -10.18 -1.53
C ILE A 50 12.55 -11.08 -1.46
N ARG A 51 12.77 -11.66 -0.28
CA ARG A 51 13.97 -12.48 0.03
C ARG A 51 14.04 -13.86 -0.62
N LYS A 52 12.91 -14.37 -1.12
CA LYS A 52 12.81 -15.64 -1.85
C LYS A 52 12.25 -15.37 -3.23
N VAL A 53 12.90 -15.91 -4.26
CA VAL A 53 12.39 -15.86 -5.65
C VAL A 53 10.97 -16.41 -5.68
N ARG A 54 10.08 -15.69 -6.35
CA ARG A 54 8.72 -16.14 -6.68
C ARG A 54 8.63 -16.35 -8.19
N THR A 55 7.62 -17.09 -8.64
CA THR A 55 7.50 -17.60 -10.02
C THR A 55 7.52 -16.54 -11.13
N ARG A 56 7.41 -15.24 -10.79
CA ARG A 56 7.50 -14.10 -11.71
C ARG A 56 8.36 -12.93 -11.20
N VAL A 57 8.93 -13.02 -10.00
CA VAL A 57 9.60 -11.87 -9.33
C VAL A 57 10.96 -12.30 -8.74
N PRO A 58 12.07 -11.66 -9.17
CA PRO A 58 13.40 -11.93 -8.65
C PRO A 58 13.55 -11.64 -7.15
N ARG A 59 14.58 -12.24 -6.54
CA ARG A 59 15.00 -11.89 -5.18
C ARG A 59 15.52 -10.45 -5.15
N GLY A 60 15.25 -9.74 -4.05
CA GLY A 60 15.73 -8.38 -3.81
C GLY A 60 14.83 -7.27 -4.38
N TRP A 61 13.82 -7.62 -5.17
CA TRP A 61 12.72 -6.72 -5.52
C TRP A 61 11.90 -6.36 -4.28
N TYR A 62 11.18 -5.25 -4.32
CA TYR A 62 10.28 -4.83 -3.25
C TYR A 62 8.84 -5.21 -3.57
N CYS A 63 8.12 -5.69 -2.57
CA CYS A 63 6.68 -5.50 -2.51
C CYS A 63 6.46 -4.09 -1.94
N VAL A 64 5.72 -3.25 -2.65
CA VAL A 64 5.35 -1.90 -2.23
C VAL A 64 3.83 -1.84 -2.20
N ALA A 65 3.25 -1.52 -1.06
CA ALA A 65 1.84 -1.72 -0.78
C ALA A 65 1.20 -0.50 -0.10
N LEU A 66 -0.07 -0.30 -0.39
CA LEU A 66 -0.92 0.75 0.13
C LEU A 66 -2.26 0.14 0.51
N GLN A 67 -2.75 0.40 1.71
CA GLN A 67 -4.14 0.17 2.08
C GLN A 67 -4.88 1.51 2.07
N LEU A 68 -6.16 1.49 1.68
CA LEU A 68 -7.12 2.58 1.85
C LEU A 68 -8.33 2.03 2.60
N ASN A 69 -8.75 2.71 3.67
CA ASN A 69 -9.83 2.30 4.56
C ASN A 69 -10.87 3.44 4.68
N GLN A 70 -12.16 3.15 4.57
CA GLN A 70 -13.23 4.14 4.75
C GLN A 70 -14.47 3.45 5.30
N ASP A 71 -14.96 3.91 6.44
CA ASP A 71 -16.06 3.26 7.18
C ASP A 71 -15.76 1.75 7.39
N ASP A 72 -16.55 0.84 6.81
CA ASP A 72 -16.32 -0.61 6.83
C ASP A 72 -15.55 -1.14 5.59
N GLU A 73 -15.25 -0.29 4.61
CA GLU A 73 -14.55 -0.64 3.36
C GLU A 73 -13.03 -0.63 3.52
N SER A 74 -12.38 -1.64 2.93
CA SER A 74 -10.92 -1.79 2.90
C SER A 74 -10.42 -2.23 1.52
N LEU A 75 -9.40 -1.52 1.03
CA LEU A 75 -8.80 -1.75 -0.27
C LEU A 75 -7.27 -1.78 -0.17
N ALA A 76 -6.72 -2.99 -0.11
CA ALA A 76 -5.28 -3.24 -0.22
C ALA A 76 -4.83 -3.32 -1.69
N LEU A 77 -3.90 -2.45 -2.07
CA LEU A 77 -3.30 -2.31 -3.40
C LEU A 77 -1.78 -2.50 -3.28
N TYR A 78 -1.14 -3.13 -4.26
CA TYR A 78 0.33 -3.26 -4.23
C TYR A 78 0.95 -3.42 -5.62
N THR A 79 2.25 -3.15 -5.70
CA THR A 79 3.06 -3.47 -6.87
C THR A 79 4.36 -4.21 -6.47
N LEU A 80 4.96 -4.89 -7.44
CA LEU A 80 6.16 -5.69 -7.30
C LEU A 80 7.22 -5.09 -8.23
N ILE A 81 8.22 -4.41 -7.67
CA ILE A 81 9.04 -3.40 -8.35
C ILE A 81 10.51 -3.49 -7.90
N LYS A 82 11.48 -2.95 -8.67
CA LYS A 82 12.88 -2.90 -8.22
C LYS A 82 13.10 -1.84 -7.12
N PRO A 83 14.15 -1.95 -6.28
CA PRO A 83 14.39 -0.99 -5.20
C PRO A 83 14.70 0.45 -5.64
N ASP A 84 15.36 0.62 -6.79
CA ASP A 84 15.67 1.91 -7.42
C ASP A 84 14.41 2.57 -8.00
N GLU A 85 13.60 1.78 -8.72
CA GLU A 85 12.29 2.20 -9.22
C GLU A 85 11.31 2.54 -8.08
N ALA A 86 11.34 1.78 -6.97
CA ALA A 86 10.53 2.06 -5.78
C ALA A 86 10.87 3.42 -5.15
N GLN A 87 12.16 3.75 -5.05
CA GLN A 87 12.61 5.04 -4.50
C GLN A 87 12.24 6.25 -5.38
N ALA A 88 11.87 6.03 -6.64
CA ALA A 88 11.35 7.06 -7.54
C ALA A 88 9.83 7.22 -7.50
N LEU A 89 9.10 6.42 -6.70
CA LEU A 89 7.65 6.53 -6.58
C LEU A 89 7.24 7.85 -5.89
N PRO A 90 6.12 8.47 -6.29
CA PRO A 90 5.53 9.57 -5.53
C PRO A 90 5.20 9.10 -4.11
N LEU A 91 5.36 9.97 -3.12
CA LEU A 91 5.12 9.67 -1.71
C LEU A 91 6.02 8.59 -1.10
N TRP A 92 7.11 8.16 -1.77
CA TRP A 92 8.01 7.10 -1.25
C TRP A 92 8.47 7.34 0.20
N GLN A 93 8.70 8.60 0.59
CA GLN A 93 9.10 8.99 1.94
C GLN A 93 8.09 8.63 3.05
N HIS A 94 6.85 8.28 2.70
CA HIS A 94 5.80 7.86 3.63
C HIS A 94 5.67 6.33 3.76
N PHE A 95 6.38 5.54 2.93
CA PHE A 95 6.31 4.08 2.97
C PHE A 95 7.19 3.51 4.09
N GLU A 96 6.57 2.92 5.10
CA GLU A 96 7.30 2.31 6.21
C GLU A 96 7.87 0.94 5.83
N GLN A 97 9.10 0.63 6.28
CA GLN A 97 9.65 -0.71 6.11
C GLN A 97 8.94 -1.69 7.02
N LEU A 98 8.28 -2.70 6.44
CA LEU A 98 7.68 -3.78 7.21
C LEU A 98 8.74 -4.75 7.71
N ILE A 99 8.97 -4.75 9.02
CA ILE A 99 9.93 -5.61 9.70
C ILE A 99 9.32 -7.01 9.87
N SER A 100 10.11 -8.05 9.62
CA SER A 100 9.61 -9.42 9.83
C SER A 100 9.46 -9.75 11.33
N ARG A 101 8.28 -10.25 11.74
CA ARG A 101 8.01 -10.81 13.08
C ARG A 101 9.02 -11.88 13.56
N LYS A 102 9.83 -12.46 12.65
CA LYS A 102 10.87 -13.46 12.95
C LYS A 102 12.28 -12.90 13.02
N ARG A 103 12.46 -11.57 13.01
CA ARG A 103 13.76 -10.92 13.25
C ARG A 103 14.11 -11.15 14.74
N PRO A 104 15.30 -11.71 15.07
CA PRO A 104 15.70 -11.82 16.47
C PRO A 104 15.84 -10.42 17.09
N PRO A 105 15.74 -10.30 18.43
CA PRO A 105 16.03 -9.04 19.11
C PRO A 105 17.41 -8.51 18.70
N ARG A 106 17.54 -7.19 18.62
CA ARG A 106 18.81 -6.52 18.32
C ARG A 106 19.83 -6.79 19.44
N LYS A 107 21.11 -6.51 19.17
CA LYS A 107 22.20 -6.78 20.13
C LYS A 107 22.03 -5.92 21.40
N ALA A 108 22.55 -6.42 22.52
CA ALA A 108 22.60 -5.66 23.77
C ALA A 108 23.31 -4.30 23.56
N GLY A 109 22.71 -3.24 24.11
CA GLY A 109 23.11 -1.84 23.88
C GLY A 109 22.21 -1.08 22.88
N ASP A 110 21.25 -1.75 22.26
CA ASP A 110 20.15 -1.12 21.52
C ASP A 110 18.92 -1.02 22.43
N ASP A 111 18.45 0.21 22.71
CA ASP A 111 17.16 0.41 23.36
C ASP A 111 16.05 -0.14 22.45
N GLY A 112 15.26 -1.09 22.97
CA GLY A 112 14.29 -1.82 22.18
C GLY A 112 13.22 -0.93 21.55
N PRO A 113 12.55 -1.39 20.46
CA PRO A 113 11.56 -0.59 19.76
C PRO A 113 10.50 -0.08 20.74
N THR A 114 10.23 1.22 20.67
CA THR A 114 9.26 1.88 21.54
C THR A 114 7.87 1.29 21.34
N LEU A 115 6.98 1.43 22.33
CA LEU A 115 5.60 0.95 22.23
C LEU A 115 4.88 1.52 20.99
N LYS A 116 5.21 2.75 20.57
CA LYS A 116 4.71 3.36 19.33
C LYS A 116 5.13 2.55 18.09
N GLU A 117 6.42 2.22 17.96
CA GLU A 117 6.96 1.44 16.83
C GLU A 117 6.42 0.02 16.79
N VAL A 118 6.21 -0.61 17.96
CA VAL A 118 5.58 -1.94 18.06
C VAL A 118 4.16 -1.89 17.52
N THR A 119 3.31 -0.96 17.99
CA THR A 119 1.92 -0.84 17.54
C THR A 119 1.81 -0.44 16.05
N ALA A 120 2.70 0.41 15.54
CA ALA A 120 2.77 0.73 14.11
C ALA A 120 3.05 -0.54 13.27
N GLN A 121 4.05 -1.33 13.64
CA GLN A 121 4.37 -2.58 12.95
C GLN A 121 3.25 -3.64 13.11
N GLU A 122 2.50 -3.63 14.22
CA GLU A 122 1.30 -4.47 14.38
C GLU A 122 0.20 -4.14 13.38
N GLN A 123 -0.09 -2.85 13.15
CA GLN A 123 -1.03 -2.41 12.12
C GLN A 123 -0.57 -2.84 10.72
N LEU A 124 0.71 -2.64 10.39
CA LEU A 124 1.26 -3.08 9.10
C LEU A 124 1.27 -4.61 8.93
N TRP A 125 1.40 -5.40 9.99
CA TRP A 125 1.26 -6.87 9.92
C TRP A 125 -0.18 -7.33 9.70
N ILE A 126 -1.18 -6.56 10.14
CA ILE A 126 -2.60 -6.82 9.84
C ILE A 126 -2.87 -6.47 8.37
N ALA A 127 -2.46 -5.29 7.93
CA ALA A 127 -2.57 -4.83 6.54
C ALA A 127 -1.86 -5.76 5.55
N GLU A 128 -0.67 -6.27 5.87
CA GLU A 128 0.04 -7.26 5.06
C GLU A 128 -0.66 -8.62 4.98
N LYS A 129 -1.33 -9.06 6.07
CA LYS A 129 -2.15 -10.28 6.03
C LYS A 129 -3.34 -10.08 5.09
N GLU A 130 -4.00 -8.93 5.15
CA GLU A 130 -5.14 -8.64 4.29
C GLU A 130 -4.73 -8.48 2.82
N ARG A 131 -3.63 -7.78 2.55
CA ARG A 131 -2.98 -7.69 1.23
C ARG A 131 -2.57 -9.07 0.68
N TRP A 132 -2.28 -10.04 1.54
CA TRP A 132 -2.05 -11.43 1.15
C TRP A 132 -3.33 -12.16 0.71
N GLU A 133 -4.46 -11.89 1.37
CA GLU A 133 -5.71 -12.63 1.19
C GLU A 133 -6.60 -12.02 0.08
N VAL A 134 -6.68 -10.69 -0.02
CA VAL A 134 -7.57 -9.97 -0.97
C VAL A 134 -6.91 -8.83 -1.74
N GLY A 135 -5.60 -8.61 -1.57
CA GLY A 135 -4.89 -7.48 -2.18
C GLY A 135 -4.82 -7.53 -3.71
N LEU A 136 -4.97 -6.37 -4.36
CA LEU A 136 -4.88 -6.21 -5.81
C LEU A 136 -3.46 -5.84 -6.25
N GLU A 137 -2.84 -6.69 -7.07
CA GLU A 137 -1.56 -6.42 -7.73
C GLU A 137 -1.77 -5.45 -8.91
N MET A 138 -0.94 -4.40 -8.96
CA MET A 138 -0.90 -3.35 -9.99
C MET A 138 0.49 -3.31 -10.66
N THR A 139 0.56 -2.80 -11.90
CA THR A 139 1.84 -2.45 -12.52
C THR A 139 2.57 -1.35 -11.72
N PRO A 140 3.90 -1.23 -11.84
CA PRO A 140 4.65 -0.07 -11.34
C PRO A 140 4.08 1.26 -11.84
N GLU A 141 3.71 1.34 -13.11
CA GLU A 141 3.25 2.55 -13.79
C GLU A 141 1.89 3.04 -13.27
N ASP A 142 0.94 2.11 -13.12
CA ASP A 142 -0.42 2.43 -12.66
C ASP A 142 -0.46 2.66 -11.14
N PHE A 143 0.40 1.98 -10.38
CA PHE A 143 0.61 2.27 -8.96
C PHE A 143 1.25 3.65 -8.75
N ALA A 144 2.24 4.03 -9.57
CA ALA A 144 2.78 5.39 -9.58
C ALA A 144 1.73 6.44 -9.98
N ALA A 145 0.89 6.15 -10.98
CA ALA A 145 -0.21 7.04 -11.39
C ALA A 145 -1.24 7.24 -10.27
N LEU A 146 -1.61 6.17 -9.56
CA LEU A 146 -2.44 6.24 -8.36
C LEU A 146 -1.79 7.13 -7.28
N LEU A 147 -0.50 6.94 -6.98
CA LEU A 147 0.21 7.76 -5.99
C LEU A 147 0.29 9.24 -6.40
N GLN A 148 0.36 9.58 -7.69
CA GLN A 148 0.24 10.98 -8.16
C GLN A 148 -1.17 11.57 -7.98
N VAL A 149 -2.21 10.74 -7.96
CA VAL A 149 -3.61 11.15 -7.73
C VAL A 149 -3.88 11.31 -6.22
N LEU A 150 -3.29 10.44 -5.40
CA LEU A 150 -3.34 10.49 -3.94
C LEU A 150 -2.51 11.65 -3.37
N ALA A 151 -1.33 11.94 -3.93
CA ALA A 151 -0.47 13.08 -3.53
C ALA A 151 -1.10 14.48 -3.77
N LYS A 152 -2.25 14.54 -4.44
CA LYS A 152 -3.03 15.76 -4.69
C LYS A 152 -4.27 15.89 -3.79
N ARG A 153 -4.47 14.94 -2.87
CA ARG A 153 -5.60 14.87 -1.93
C ARG A 153 -5.08 15.07 -0.51
N ASP A 154 -5.87 15.69 0.35
CA ASP A 154 -5.57 15.77 1.78
C ASP A 154 -5.86 14.40 2.45
N LEU A 155 -4.91 13.49 2.30
CA LEU A 155 -4.86 12.23 3.02
C LEU A 155 -4.17 12.51 4.36
N HIS A 156 -4.97 12.89 5.37
CA HIS A 156 -4.64 13.32 6.74
C HIS A 156 -3.62 12.49 7.58
N TRP A 157 -2.96 11.48 7.03
CA TRP A 157 -2.51 10.32 7.78
C TRP A 157 -1.35 9.50 7.17
N LEU A 158 -0.82 9.86 5.98
CA LEU A 158 0.30 9.17 5.31
C LEU A 158 1.55 9.04 6.23
N SER A 159 1.58 7.95 6.99
CA SER A 159 2.43 7.68 8.16
C SER A 159 2.63 8.88 9.11
N ARG A 160 1.73 9.03 10.10
CA ARG A 160 1.96 9.84 11.32
C ARG A 160 2.98 9.20 12.28
N ALA A 161 4.13 8.76 11.76
CA ALA A 161 5.25 8.22 12.52
C ALA A 161 6.19 9.30 13.11
N ALA A 162 6.04 10.57 12.69
CA ALA A 162 6.88 11.69 13.13
C ALA A 162 6.05 12.84 13.73
N SER A 163 5.70 12.74 15.02
CA SER A 163 5.20 13.87 15.84
C SER A 163 5.34 13.55 17.33
N THR A 164 6.15 14.36 18.05
CA THR A 164 6.54 14.22 19.47
C THR A 164 7.15 12.87 19.84
#